data_AF-A0A7W1UVM3-F1
#
_entry.id   AF-A0A7W1UVM3-F1
#
_cell.length_a   1.000
_cell.length_b   1.000
_cell.length_c   1.000
_cell.angle_alpha   90.00
_cell.angle_beta   90.00
_cell.angle_gamma   90.00
#
_symmetry.space_group_name_H-M   'P 1'
#
loop_
_entity.id
_entity.type
_entity.pdbx_description
1 polymer ?
#
loop_
_entity_poly.entity_id
_entity_poly.type
_entity_poly.pdbx_seq_one_letter_code
_entity_poly.pdbx_strand_id
1 'polypeptide(L)'
;RPSGDESSASEPDDPEPAVPSAPPAETPPGDERPTESHEVVASVPLPTPAPPLESEPESEPESEPGEERADREPSVPPTFPPQAPGPDQRPTEAHAVVASQDALPPPAAPADTPTVRRPVPLLHDGGHDVTRGAAAHLAETQVAPTPMGPGSTAPYDAVAPAEPPSASPQRRLWLKALVAFVLLVVLAALGLVGYLLLRTERHEVPLLAGVTEAEAVSAVENFDWDVQTRFERSDEEPDAGDVIRTSPAPGDQLAEGEPFFLVLSEGPEFRTLPQLRGAGAGAAREQLEVLRLEASTADRVYDEEIPPGAVVSWVVVGDEAKRAGDGVLPGTEIELTLSRGPEPRSVPDLRTLSLAQATGQLDELGLRLDQAESQFSNIIEKDLILRQRPRAGAEVERGAVVTVRVSKGPDFVVFPELDGLNFRQAVRALERSGYVRGDVLGSTQGLFEGARINGVSVDTGEQFVRGTRVDLVFL
;
A
#
# COMPACT_ATOMS: atom_id res chain seq x y z
N ARG A 1 -70.13 33.12 15.77
CA ARG A 1 -70.45 34.57 15.65
C ARG A 1 -69.33 35.32 16.36
N PRO A 2 -68.73 36.37 15.77
CA PRO A 2 -68.89 36.91 14.40
C PRO A 2 -68.15 36.03 13.36
N SER A 3 -68.30 36.05 12.02
CA SER A 3 -68.93 36.90 10.97
C SER A 3 -68.04 37.94 10.28
N GLY A 4 -68.10 37.99 8.93
CA GLY A 4 -67.25 38.76 8.00
C GLY A 4 -66.48 37.82 7.07
N ASP A 5 -66.96 37.30 5.93
CA ASP A 5 -67.88 37.77 4.85
C ASP A 5 -67.14 38.42 3.65
N GLU A 6 -67.79 38.36 2.48
CA GLU A 6 -67.39 38.77 1.11
C GLU A 6 -66.34 37.96 0.33
N SER A 7 -66.43 37.77 -1.01
CA SER A 7 -67.60 37.60 -1.90
C SER A 7 -67.19 37.16 -3.33
N SER A 8 -68.02 36.33 -3.98
CA SER A 8 -68.32 36.26 -5.43
C SER A 8 -67.23 36.02 -6.53
N ALA A 9 -67.42 34.95 -7.32
CA ALA A 9 -67.48 34.87 -8.80
C ALA A 9 -67.03 33.47 -9.28
N SER A 10 -67.90 32.56 -9.74
CA SER A 10 -68.55 32.45 -11.06
C SER A 10 -67.85 31.46 -12.02
N GLU A 11 -68.60 30.40 -12.32
CA GLU A 11 -68.44 29.23 -13.22
C GLU A 11 -68.84 29.61 -14.70
N PRO A 12 -68.76 28.77 -15.78
CA PRO A 12 -68.13 27.45 -16.06
C PRO A 12 -67.18 27.45 -17.32
N ASP A 13 -66.75 26.24 -17.76
CA ASP A 13 -66.83 25.64 -19.13
C ASP A 13 -65.60 24.84 -19.66
N ASP A 14 -65.90 23.80 -20.46
CA ASP A 14 -65.12 22.64 -20.97
C ASP A 14 -64.11 22.95 -22.14
N PRO A 15 -63.40 21.99 -22.82
CA PRO A 15 -63.26 20.52 -22.65
C PRO A 15 -61.83 19.89 -22.78
N GLU A 16 -61.78 18.55 -22.65
CA GLU A 16 -60.66 17.61 -22.92
C GLU A 16 -60.00 17.67 -24.33
N PRO A 17 -58.76 17.14 -24.48
CA PRO A 17 -58.26 16.57 -25.72
C PRO A 17 -58.04 15.03 -25.67
N ALA A 18 -58.63 14.36 -26.67
CA ALA A 18 -58.68 12.93 -26.98
C ALA A 18 -57.39 12.06 -26.84
N VAL A 19 -57.62 10.78 -26.52
CA VAL A 19 -56.65 9.67 -26.59
C VAL A 19 -56.87 8.86 -27.90
N PRO A 20 -55.83 8.54 -28.70
CA PRO A 20 -55.99 7.69 -29.89
C PRO A 20 -55.95 6.19 -29.55
N SER A 21 -56.88 5.44 -30.14
CA SER A 21 -57.12 4.01 -29.89
C SER A 21 -56.11 3.05 -30.54
N ALA A 22 -55.93 1.88 -29.91
CA ALA A 22 -55.23 0.74 -30.51
C ALA A 22 -56.10 -0.01 -31.55
N PRO A 23 -55.50 -0.63 -32.60
CA PRO A 23 -56.19 -1.58 -33.48
C PRO A 23 -56.18 -3.01 -32.89
N PRO A 24 -57.20 -3.85 -33.20
CA PRO A 24 -57.29 -5.23 -32.71
C PRO A 24 -56.48 -6.23 -33.54
N ALA A 25 -56.23 -7.40 -32.96
CA ALA A 25 -55.63 -8.56 -33.62
C ALA A 25 -56.70 -9.50 -34.21
N GLU A 26 -56.43 -10.07 -35.38
CA GLU A 26 -57.14 -11.24 -35.92
C GLU A 26 -56.17 -12.32 -36.44
N THR A 27 -56.71 -13.53 -36.57
CA THR A 27 -56.03 -14.84 -36.52
C THR A 27 -55.76 -15.41 -37.93
N PRO A 28 -54.71 -16.24 -38.15
CA PRO A 28 -54.34 -16.74 -39.49
C PRO A 28 -55.26 -17.87 -39.99
N PRO A 29 -55.19 -18.18 -41.30
CA PRO A 29 -54.66 -19.50 -41.72
C PRO A 29 -53.89 -19.48 -43.06
N GLY A 30 -53.26 -20.60 -43.44
CA GLY A 30 -52.89 -20.87 -44.83
C GLY A 30 -51.48 -21.43 -45.06
N ASP A 31 -51.28 -22.71 -44.76
CA ASP A 31 -50.18 -23.52 -45.29
C ASP A 31 -50.43 -23.82 -46.78
N GLU A 32 -49.47 -23.53 -47.69
CA GLU A 32 -49.22 -24.28 -48.94
C GLU A 32 -47.80 -24.00 -49.49
N ARG A 33 -46.97 -25.05 -49.54
CA ARG A 33 -45.97 -25.29 -50.62
C ARG A 33 -46.55 -26.40 -51.53
N PRO A 34 -45.97 -26.76 -52.70
CA PRO A 34 -44.84 -26.16 -53.44
C PRO A 34 -45.17 -25.90 -54.94
N THR A 35 -44.21 -25.39 -55.70
CA THR A 35 -44.00 -25.88 -57.08
C THR A 35 -42.55 -25.69 -57.50
N GLU A 36 -41.93 -26.77 -58.00
CA GLU A 36 -40.65 -26.71 -58.68
C GLU A 36 -40.82 -26.09 -60.07
N SER A 37 -39.84 -25.31 -60.50
CA SER A 37 -39.58 -25.06 -61.93
C SER A 37 -38.10 -24.74 -62.09
N HIS A 38 -37.40 -25.59 -62.85
CA HIS A 38 -36.02 -25.37 -63.23
C HIS A 38 -35.87 -24.07 -64.02
N GLU A 39 -34.84 -23.27 -63.71
CA GLU A 39 -34.02 -22.75 -64.80
C GLU A 39 -32.54 -22.67 -64.42
N VAL A 40 -31.71 -23.16 -65.34
CA VAL A 40 -30.25 -23.16 -65.28
C VAL A 40 -29.75 -21.86 -65.89
N VAL A 41 -28.70 -21.22 -65.35
CA VAL A 41 -27.64 -20.55 -66.15
C VAL A 41 -26.48 -20.03 -65.27
N ALA A 42 -25.26 -20.26 -65.78
CA ALA A 42 -23.98 -19.59 -65.48
C ALA A 42 -23.47 -19.50 -64.02
N SER A 43 -22.60 -20.45 -63.66
CA SER A 43 -21.52 -20.21 -62.70
C SER A 43 -20.54 -19.14 -63.22
N VAL A 44 -20.10 -18.22 -62.36
CA VAL A 44 -18.95 -17.33 -62.61
C VAL A 44 -17.79 -17.79 -61.71
N PRO A 45 -16.58 -18.04 -62.23
CA PRO A 45 -15.48 -18.61 -61.45
C PRO A 45 -14.78 -17.56 -60.56
N LEU A 46 -14.36 -18.01 -59.37
CA LEU A 46 -13.41 -17.30 -58.52
C LEU A 46 -12.01 -17.29 -59.18
N PRO A 47 -11.24 -16.19 -59.10
CA PRO A 47 -9.87 -16.17 -59.61
C PRO A 47 -8.92 -16.98 -58.73
N THR A 48 -8.15 -17.87 -59.37
CA THR A 48 -7.11 -18.71 -58.75
C THR A 48 -5.86 -17.88 -58.38
N PRO A 49 -5.24 -18.06 -57.20
CA PRO A 49 -3.92 -17.52 -56.91
C PRO A 49 -2.81 -18.31 -57.62
N ALA A 50 -1.75 -17.63 -58.04
CA ALA A 50 -0.62 -18.23 -58.76
C ALA A 50 0.43 -18.87 -57.80
N PRO A 51 0.99 -20.04 -58.13
CA PRO A 51 2.27 -20.55 -57.60
C PRO A 51 3.42 -20.27 -58.61
N PRO A 52 4.69 -20.71 -58.38
CA PRO A 52 5.29 -21.33 -57.18
C PRO A 52 6.58 -20.62 -56.68
N LEU A 53 7.08 -21.03 -55.52
CA LEU A 53 8.53 -21.17 -55.25
C LEU A 53 8.75 -22.36 -54.31
N GLU A 54 9.31 -23.45 -54.84
CA GLU A 54 9.88 -24.58 -54.08
C GLU A 54 11.39 -24.68 -54.40
N SER A 55 12.22 -24.72 -53.36
CA SER A 55 13.63 -25.22 -53.30
C SER A 55 14.29 -24.59 -52.06
N GLU A 56 15.01 -25.29 -51.17
CA GLU A 56 15.31 -26.73 -51.01
C GLU A 56 15.58 -27.01 -49.51
N PRO A 57 15.69 -28.29 -49.06
CA PRO A 57 15.87 -28.64 -47.65
C PRO A 57 17.33 -28.95 -47.25
N GLU A 58 17.76 -28.43 -46.10
CA GLU A 58 18.92 -28.88 -45.31
C GLU A 58 18.53 -28.75 -43.82
N SER A 59 18.90 -29.62 -42.88
CA SER A 59 19.46 -30.98 -42.93
C SER A 59 19.39 -31.55 -41.51
N GLU A 60 19.05 -32.84 -41.33
CA GLU A 60 19.24 -33.53 -40.03
C GLU A 60 20.74 -33.62 -39.67
N PRO A 61 21.06 -33.93 -38.40
CA PRO A 61 21.40 -35.32 -38.15
C PRO A 61 20.79 -35.93 -36.88
N GLU A 62 20.56 -37.24 -36.97
CA GLU A 62 20.13 -38.14 -35.90
C GLU A 62 21.15 -38.23 -34.74
N SER A 63 20.65 -38.55 -33.54
CA SER A 63 21.40 -39.22 -32.46
C SER A 63 20.42 -39.88 -31.47
N GLU A 64 20.10 -41.15 -31.73
CA GLU A 64 19.43 -42.09 -30.82
C GLU A 64 20.33 -42.49 -29.60
N PRO A 65 19.89 -43.36 -28.67
CA PRO A 65 18.63 -43.39 -27.90
C PRO A 65 18.88 -43.68 -26.39
N GLY A 66 17.82 -43.82 -25.57
CA GLY A 66 17.92 -44.58 -24.31
C GLY A 66 16.86 -44.30 -23.23
N GLU A 67 15.98 -45.30 -23.00
CA GLU A 67 15.40 -45.71 -21.69
C GLU A 67 14.61 -44.67 -20.82
N GLU A 68 13.69 -45.04 -19.91
CA GLU A 68 12.82 -46.21 -19.70
C GLU A 68 11.80 -45.87 -18.57
N ARG A 69 10.51 -46.27 -18.70
CA ARG A 69 9.42 -46.26 -17.65
C ARG A 69 9.06 -44.87 -17.04
N ALA A 70 7.84 -44.54 -16.60
CA ALA A 70 6.81 -45.33 -15.92
C ALA A 70 5.41 -44.66 -16.00
N ASP A 71 4.38 -45.51 -15.90
CA ASP A 71 3.06 -45.32 -15.27
C ASP A 71 2.28 -43.98 -15.37
N ARG A 72 1.08 -44.07 -15.99
CA ARG A 72 -0.03 -43.12 -15.82
C ARG A 72 -1.32 -43.87 -15.47
N GLU A 73 -1.77 -43.74 -14.23
CA GLU A 73 -3.16 -43.99 -13.85
C GLU A 73 -4.05 -42.77 -14.19
N PRO A 74 -5.32 -42.98 -14.61
CA PRO A 74 -6.27 -41.90 -14.82
C PRO A 74 -7.18 -41.69 -13.59
N SER A 75 -7.03 -40.56 -12.89
CA SER A 75 -7.89 -40.18 -11.75
C SER A 75 -9.09 -39.31 -12.16
N VAL A 76 -10.24 -39.64 -11.56
CA VAL A 76 -11.59 -39.17 -11.89
C VAL A 76 -11.88 -37.77 -11.28
N PRO A 77 -12.67 -36.88 -11.95
CA PRO A 77 -13.09 -35.61 -11.35
C PRO A 77 -14.20 -35.80 -10.28
N PRO A 78 -14.19 -35.01 -9.19
CA PRO A 78 -15.22 -35.12 -8.14
C PRO A 78 -16.54 -34.43 -8.53
N THR A 79 -17.64 -35.16 -8.32
CA THR A 79 -19.03 -34.69 -8.51
C THR A 79 -19.52 -33.87 -7.31
N PHE A 80 -20.18 -32.73 -7.56
CA PHE A 80 -20.86 -31.94 -6.53
C PHE A 80 -22.13 -32.64 -6.00
N PRO A 81 -22.39 -32.67 -4.67
CA PRO A 81 -23.69 -33.02 -4.11
C PRO A 81 -24.68 -31.82 -4.12
N PRO A 82 -25.98 -32.04 -4.29
CA PRO A 82 -26.99 -30.96 -4.36
C PRO A 82 -27.47 -30.49 -2.98
N GLN A 83 -27.96 -29.24 -2.93
CA GLN A 83 -28.64 -28.66 -1.76
C GLN A 83 -30.01 -29.30 -1.48
N ALA A 84 -30.46 -29.22 -0.23
CA ALA A 84 -31.84 -29.46 0.21
C ALA A 84 -32.29 -28.35 1.19
N PRO A 85 -33.59 -28.00 1.28
CA PRO A 85 -34.05 -26.74 1.86
C PRO A 85 -34.33 -26.80 3.38
N GLY A 86 -34.34 -25.64 4.04
CA GLY A 86 -34.66 -25.49 5.47
C GLY A 86 -36.15 -25.27 5.78
N PRO A 87 -36.50 -24.83 7.00
CA PRO A 87 -37.81 -24.26 7.29
C PRO A 87 -37.78 -22.84 7.90
N ASP A 88 -38.58 -21.98 7.28
CA ASP A 88 -39.31 -20.80 7.78
C ASP A 88 -39.52 -20.69 9.31
N GLN A 89 -39.19 -19.53 9.90
CA GLN A 89 -40.03 -18.86 10.92
C GLN A 89 -39.93 -17.32 10.82
N ARG A 90 -41.02 -16.65 11.21
CA ARG A 90 -41.37 -15.25 10.93
C ARG A 90 -41.06 -14.27 12.11
N PRO A 91 -41.20 -12.94 11.93
CA PRO A 91 -40.58 -11.94 12.80
C PRO A 91 -41.41 -11.55 14.03
N THR A 92 -40.77 -10.87 14.99
CA THR A 92 -41.43 -10.07 16.03
C THR A 92 -40.63 -8.79 16.30
N GLU A 93 -41.20 -7.64 15.96
CA GLU A 93 -40.79 -6.33 16.51
C GLU A 93 -41.46 -6.14 17.89
N ALA A 94 -40.74 -5.58 18.87
CA ALA A 94 -41.33 -4.87 20.01
C ALA A 94 -40.27 -4.09 20.83
N HIS A 95 -40.43 -2.76 20.88
CA HIS A 95 -40.30 -1.87 22.06
C HIS A 95 -39.08 -1.97 23.03
N ALA A 96 -38.52 -0.89 23.59
CA ALA A 96 -38.72 0.56 23.41
C ALA A 96 -37.69 1.35 24.29
N VAL A 97 -37.89 2.67 24.34
CA VAL A 97 -37.56 3.62 25.43
C VAL A 97 -36.34 4.53 25.23
N VAL A 98 -36.69 5.81 25.12
CA VAL A 98 -35.88 7.04 25.13
C VAL A 98 -35.25 7.30 26.50
N ALA A 99 -34.00 7.78 26.52
CA ALA A 99 -33.53 8.75 27.51
C ALA A 99 -32.40 9.61 26.93
N SER A 100 -32.48 10.93 27.14
CA SER A 100 -31.53 11.94 26.64
C SER A 100 -30.71 12.55 27.79
N GLN A 101 -29.74 13.41 27.43
CA GLN A 101 -28.84 14.19 28.31
C GLN A 101 -27.62 13.36 28.80
N ASP A 102 -26.42 13.93 28.91
CA ASP A 102 -26.09 15.36 29.05
C ASP A 102 -24.89 15.81 28.20
N ALA A 103 -24.76 17.11 27.96
CA ALA A 103 -23.64 17.71 27.24
C ALA A 103 -22.82 18.63 28.16
N LEU A 104 -21.48 18.59 28.08
CA LEU A 104 -20.53 19.61 28.57
C LEU A 104 -19.12 19.37 27.93
N PRO A 105 -18.17 20.33 28.00
CA PRO A 105 -17.26 20.66 26.88
C PRO A 105 -15.79 20.21 27.11
N PRO A 106 -14.86 20.40 26.13
CA PRO A 106 -13.48 19.93 26.25
C PRO A 106 -12.58 20.89 27.04
N PRO A 107 -11.55 20.38 27.75
CA PRO A 107 -10.44 21.19 28.24
C PRO A 107 -9.31 21.30 27.20
N ALA A 108 -8.65 22.45 27.20
CA ALA A 108 -7.59 22.81 26.26
C ALA A 108 -6.17 22.40 26.74
N ALA A 109 -5.18 22.78 25.95
CA ALA A 109 -3.75 22.50 26.11
C ALA A 109 -3.16 22.72 27.52
N PRO A 110 -2.11 21.96 27.90
CA PRO A 110 -1.31 22.26 29.08
C PRO A 110 -0.37 23.44 28.84
N ALA A 111 -0.34 24.38 29.79
CA ALA A 111 0.65 25.44 29.89
C ALA A 111 1.63 25.17 31.06
N ASP A 112 2.78 25.83 31.00
CA ASP A 112 3.95 25.65 31.86
C ASP A 112 3.72 25.52 33.38
N THR A 113 4.54 24.68 34.03
CA THR A 113 5.10 24.94 35.37
C THR A 113 6.39 24.12 35.56
N PRO A 114 7.33 24.52 36.44
CA PRO A 114 8.76 24.39 36.15
C PRO A 114 9.44 23.08 36.59
N THR A 115 10.32 22.58 35.73
CA THR A 115 11.28 21.52 36.06
C THR A 115 12.34 22.02 37.04
N VAL A 116 12.40 21.43 38.24
CA VAL A 116 13.52 21.62 39.18
C VAL A 116 14.74 20.86 38.65
N ARG A 117 15.80 21.61 38.33
CA ARG A 117 17.10 21.06 37.92
C ARG A 117 17.83 20.40 39.09
N ARG A 118 18.34 19.18 38.89
CA ARG A 118 19.71 18.78 39.31
C ARG A 118 20.31 17.82 38.28
N PRO A 119 21.52 18.10 37.75
CA PRO A 119 22.19 17.23 36.80
C PRO A 119 23.04 16.16 37.50
N VAL A 120 23.15 14.98 36.88
CA VAL A 120 24.23 14.02 37.10
C VAL A 120 25.08 14.02 35.83
N PRO A 121 26.39 14.35 35.90
CA PRO A 121 27.27 14.25 34.73
C PRO A 121 27.82 12.83 34.60
N LEU A 122 27.70 12.26 33.39
CA LEU A 122 28.57 11.19 32.93
C LEU A 122 30.01 11.69 32.83
N LEU A 123 30.98 10.81 33.09
CA LEU A 123 32.25 10.82 32.39
C LEU A 123 32.88 9.43 32.40
N HIS A 124 32.93 8.84 31.22
CA HIS A 124 33.84 7.77 30.84
C HIS A 124 34.67 8.36 29.69
N ASP A 125 36.00 8.35 29.80
CA ASP A 125 36.93 7.85 28.77
C ASP A 125 38.37 7.87 29.30
N GLY A 126 39.21 6.97 28.79
CA GLY A 126 40.63 6.87 29.09
C GLY A 126 41.51 7.71 28.15
N GLY A 127 42.83 7.77 28.42
CA GLY A 127 43.73 8.59 27.59
C GLY A 127 45.18 8.66 28.08
N HIS A 128 45.90 7.54 27.92
CA HIS A 128 47.35 7.35 27.84
C HIS A 128 48.37 8.51 28.00
N ASP A 129 49.46 8.15 28.69
CA ASP A 129 50.88 8.32 28.30
C ASP A 129 51.81 9.47 28.78
N VAL A 130 53.01 9.01 29.20
CA VAL A 130 54.35 9.54 28.90
C VAL A 130 54.92 10.78 29.65
N THR A 131 55.58 10.47 30.77
CA THR A 131 56.92 10.94 31.21
C THR A 131 57.23 12.39 31.65
N ARG A 132 58.19 12.44 32.60
CA ARG A 132 59.27 13.44 32.76
C ARG A 132 58.92 14.80 33.40
N GLY A 133 59.10 14.82 34.73
CA GLY A 133 60.19 15.60 35.35
C GLY A 133 59.88 16.98 35.94
N ALA A 134 60.78 17.41 36.84
CA ALA A 134 60.79 18.68 37.57
C ALA A 134 59.62 18.83 38.60
N ALA A 135 59.90 18.89 39.90
CA ALA A 135 60.33 20.09 40.64
C ALA A 135 59.22 21.17 40.70
N ALA A 136 58.86 21.72 41.86
CA ALA A 136 59.36 21.57 43.23
C ALA A 136 58.34 22.14 44.24
N HIS A 137 58.69 22.16 45.53
CA HIS A 137 58.19 23.11 46.56
C HIS A 137 56.65 23.28 46.65
N LEU A 138 55.95 22.75 47.67
CA LEU A 138 55.97 23.25 49.06
C LEU A 138 55.07 22.37 49.96
N ALA A 139 55.30 22.44 51.28
CA ALA A 139 54.37 22.09 52.39
C ALA A 139 53.72 20.68 52.34
N GLU A 140 54.34 19.61 52.85
CA GLU A 140 54.62 19.30 54.27
C GLU A 140 53.45 18.60 55.00
N THR A 141 53.72 17.32 55.29
CA THR A 141 52.79 16.23 55.67
C THR A 141 52.65 16.04 57.19
N GLN A 142 51.44 15.72 57.68
CA GLN A 142 51.08 14.60 58.62
C GLN A 142 49.78 14.93 59.40
N VAL A 143 48.79 14.03 59.48
CA VAL A 143 48.70 12.82 60.34
C VAL A 143 48.96 13.12 61.83
N ALA A 144 48.03 12.70 62.68
CA ALA A 144 48.19 12.59 64.12
C ALA A 144 47.82 11.16 64.57
N PRO A 145 48.24 10.67 65.75
CA PRO A 145 49.17 11.26 66.74
C PRO A 145 50.31 10.32 67.24
N THR A 146 51.42 10.92 67.74
CA THR A 146 52.31 10.47 68.87
C THR A 146 52.87 9.01 68.87
N PRO A 147 54.21 8.75 68.91
CA PRO A 147 55.01 9.04 70.12
C PRO A 147 56.55 9.21 70.01
N MET A 148 57.15 9.91 70.99
CA MET A 148 58.40 9.55 71.74
C MET A 148 58.93 10.77 72.53
N GLY A 149 59.38 10.58 73.77
CA GLY A 149 60.25 11.55 74.48
C GLY A 149 61.73 11.19 74.27
N PRO A 150 62.67 11.50 75.20
CA PRO A 150 62.63 12.46 76.31
C PRO A 150 63.85 13.43 76.32
N GLY A 151 63.91 14.36 77.28
CA GLY A 151 65.11 15.19 77.55
C GLY A 151 64.77 16.40 78.43
N SER A 152 64.86 16.33 79.76
CA SER A 152 66.10 16.39 80.57
C SER A 152 66.88 17.72 80.46
N THR A 153 66.50 18.71 81.29
CA THR A 153 67.44 19.51 82.11
C THR A 153 66.69 20.18 83.27
N ALA A 154 67.30 20.21 84.45
CA ALA A 154 66.87 20.94 85.66
C ALA A 154 67.40 22.42 85.62
N PRO A 155 67.40 23.26 86.69
CA PRO A 155 66.92 23.06 88.07
C PRO A 155 66.25 24.31 88.74
N TYR A 156 65.99 24.22 90.06
CA TYR A 156 65.75 25.34 91.03
C TYR A 156 64.43 26.15 90.86
N ASP A 157 63.76 26.65 91.92
CA ASP A 157 64.09 26.72 93.35
C ASP A 157 62.83 26.82 94.25
N ALA A 158 63.04 26.87 95.57
CA ALA A 158 62.22 27.52 96.61
C ALA A 158 61.03 26.81 97.32
N VAL A 159 61.33 26.43 98.58
CA VAL A 159 60.55 26.70 99.82
C VAL A 159 59.40 25.74 100.24
N ALA A 160 59.70 25.01 101.32
CA ALA A 160 58.78 24.31 102.26
C ALA A 160 58.20 25.31 103.31
N PRO A 161 57.24 24.99 104.23
CA PRO A 161 56.82 23.67 104.79
C PRO A 161 55.28 23.44 104.63
N ALA A 162 54.56 22.53 105.32
CA ALA A 162 54.81 21.71 106.51
C ALA A 162 54.05 20.35 106.53
N GLU A 163 53.71 19.84 107.72
CA GLU A 163 53.21 18.49 108.02
C GLU A 163 51.76 18.48 108.58
N PRO A 164 51.20 17.37 109.13
CA PRO A 164 50.73 16.13 108.47
C PRO A 164 49.25 15.83 108.90
N PRO A 165 48.82 14.57 109.14
CA PRO A 165 48.56 13.46 108.22
C PRO A 165 47.07 13.06 108.16
N SER A 166 46.65 12.30 107.14
CA SER A 166 45.60 11.28 107.33
C SER A 166 45.77 10.10 106.38
N ALA A 167 45.38 8.91 106.83
CA ALA A 167 45.76 7.65 106.21
C ALA A 167 44.64 7.06 105.34
N SER A 168 45.02 6.35 104.27
CA SER A 168 44.47 5.01 104.02
C SER A 168 45.37 4.20 103.06
N PRO A 169 45.49 2.87 103.25
CA PRO A 169 46.29 2.02 102.38
C PRO A 169 45.44 1.44 101.24
N GLN A 170 46.01 1.28 100.03
CA GLN A 170 45.57 0.19 99.13
C GLN A 170 46.54 -0.17 98.01
N ARG A 171 47.33 -1.23 98.26
CA ARG A 171 48.11 -2.02 97.27
C ARG A 171 47.24 -2.77 96.22
N ARG A 172 46.05 -2.24 95.85
CA ARG A 172 45.04 -2.94 95.03
C ARG A 172 44.45 -2.11 93.87
N LEU A 173 44.81 -0.83 93.71
CA LEU A 173 44.25 0.03 92.66
C LEU A 173 44.85 -0.21 91.25
N TRP A 174 46.16 -0.50 91.14
CA TRP A 174 46.76 -0.90 89.87
C TRP A 174 46.12 -2.18 89.32
N LEU A 175 45.73 -3.11 90.20
CA LEU A 175 45.03 -4.34 89.84
C LEU A 175 43.63 -4.04 89.27
N LYS A 176 42.93 -3.01 89.76
CA LYS A 176 41.63 -2.56 89.19
C LYS A 176 41.81 -1.93 87.81
N ALA A 177 42.86 -1.14 87.61
CA ALA A 177 43.19 -0.57 86.30
C ALA A 177 43.61 -1.64 85.28
N LEU A 178 44.42 -2.63 85.72
CA LEU A 178 44.80 -3.80 84.93
C LEU A 178 43.57 -4.62 84.53
N VAL A 179 42.67 -4.91 85.48
CA VAL A 179 41.41 -5.62 85.21
C VAL A 179 40.51 -4.83 84.26
N ALA A 180 40.40 -3.51 84.40
CA ALA A 180 39.63 -2.69 83.47
C ALA A 180 40.24 -2.66 82.06
N PHE A 181 41.57 -2.61 81.94
CA PHE A 181 42.27 -2.71 80.64
C PHE A 181 42.09 -4.08 79.99
N VAL A 182 42.23 -5.17 80.75
CA VAL A 182 41.96 -6.54 80.27
C VAL A 182 40.50 -6.70 79.86
N LEU A 183 39.55 -6.15 80.63
CA LEU A 183 38.13 -6.16 80.27
C LEU A 183 37.85 -5.39 78.97
N LEU A 184 38.54 -4.26 78.75
CA LEU A 184 38.44 -3.46 77.53
C LEU A 184 39.05 -4.18 76.33
N VAL A 185 40.20 -4.85 76.50
CA VAL A 185 40.80 -5.70 75.45
C VAL A 185 39.90 -6.90 75.14
N VAL A 186 39.27 -7.52 76.15
CA VAL A 186 38.29 -8.59 75.95
C VAL A 186 37.04 -8.08 75.23
N LEU A 187 36.53 -6.88 75.57
CA LEU A 187 35.41 -6.25 74.84
C LEU A 187 35.78 -5.88 73.41
N ALA A 188 36.99 -5.37 73.17
CA ALA A 188 37.48 -5.09 71.83
C ALA A 188 37.70 -6.38 71.02
N ALA A 189 38.19 -7.45 71.64
CA ALA A 189 38.33 -8.76 71.02
C ALA A 189 36.96 -9.41 70.74
N LEU A 190 35.99 -9.31 71.66
CA LEU A 190 34.61 -9.76 71.44
C LEU A 190 33.90 -8.93 70.36
N GLY A 191 34.17 -7.62 70.31
CA GLY A 191 33.67 -6.74 69.24
C GLY A 191 34.31 -7.06 67.89
N LEU A 192 35.60 -7.36 67.85
CA LEU A 192 36.32 -7.79 66.64
C LEU A 192 35.87 -9.18 66.18
N VAL A 193 35.72 -10.14 67.10
CA VAL A 193 35.18 -11.48 66.81
C VAL A 193 33.73 -11.38 66.35
N GLY A 194 32.89 -10.56 67.00
CA GLY A 194 31.52 -10.27 66.55
C GLY A 194 31.48 -9.64 65.16
N TYR A 195 32.38 -8.69 64.87
CA TYR A 195 32.51 -8.07 63.54
C TYR A 195 32.96 -9.07 62.47
N LEU A 196 33.93 -9.94 62.79
CA LEU A 196 34.40 -10.99 61.87
C LEU A 196 33.35 -12.08 61.65
N LEU A 197 32.52 -12.39 62.66
CA LEU A 197 31.38 -13.30 62.54
C LEU A 197 30.14 -12.69 61.84
N LEU A 198 30.09 -11.37 61.69
CA LEU A 198 29.05 -10.65 60.93
C LEU A 198 29.48 -10.32 59.49
N ARG A 199 30.66 -10.78 59.05
CA ARG A 199 31.16 -10.54 57.70
C ARG A 199 30.70 -11.66 56.77
N THR A 200 29.59 -11.43 56.06
CA THR A 200 29.14 -12.28 54.94
C THR A 200 30.27 -12.43 53.90
N GLU A 201 30.45 -13.64 53.36
CA GLU A 201 31.38 -13.83 52.25
C GLU A 201 30.80 -13.20 50.96
N ARG A 202 31.66 -13.01 49.97
CA ARG A 202 31.33 -12.36 48.70
C ARG A 202 31.99 -13.13 47.58
N HIS A 203 31.20 -13.49 46.59
CA HIS A 203 31.64 -14.23 45.41
C HIS A 203 31.53 -13.31 44.18
N GLU A 204 32.34 -13.57 43.16
CA GLU A 204 32.36 -12.81 41.90
C GLU A 204 31.34 -13.42 40.94
N VAL A 205 30.49 -12.59 40.31
CA VAL A 205 29.46 -13.06 39.38
C VAL A 205 30.11 -13.63 38.12
N PRO A 206 29.91 -14.92 37.80
CA PRO A 206 30.46 -15.51 36.57
C PRO A 206 29.75 -15.00 35.31
N LEU A 207 30.41 -15.12 34.16
CA LEU A 207 29.77 -14.89 32.87
C LEU A 207 28.84 -16.08 32.54
N LEU A 208 27.54 -15.86 32.67
CA LEU A 208 26.49 -16.85 32.40
C LEU A 208 25.66 -16.52 31.15
N ALA A 209 26.08 -15.58 30.31
CA ALA A 209 25.36 -15.28 29.07
C ALA A 209 25.49 -16.45 28.08
N GLY A 210 24.37 -16.86 27.46
CA GLY A 210 24.32 -17.94 26.46
C GLY A 210 24.48 -19.35 27.01
N VAL A 211 24.23 -19.58 28.32
CA VAL A 211 24.06 -20.93 28.89
C VAL A 211 22.62 -21.13 29.36
N THR A 212 22.22 -22.39 29.49
CA THR A 212 20.86 -22.77 29.93
C THR A 212 20.61 -22.39 31.39
N GLU A 213 19.35 -22.18 31.79
CA GLU A 213 18.97 -21.94 33.20
C GLU A 213 19.56 -23.00 34.15
N ALA A 214 19.53 -24.28 33.77
CA ALA A 214 20.02 -25.37 34.59
C ALA A 214 21.54 -25.30 34.83
N GLU A 215 22.31 -25.01 33.77
CA GLU A 215 23.77 -24.83 33.87
C GLU A 215 24.13 -23.57 34.66
N ALA A 216 23.39 -22.47 34.45
CA ALA A 216 23.57 -21.23 35.19
C ALA A 216 23.29 -21.40 36.69
N VAL A 217 22.21 -22.08 37.06
CA VAL A 217 21.87 -22.38 38.46
C VAL A 217 22.94 -23.28 39.09
N SER A 218 23.35 -24.36 38.43
CA SER A 218 24.44 -25.22 38.92
C SER A 218 25.79 -24.50 39.03
N ALA A 219 26.06 -23.49 38.20
CA ALA A 219 27.26 -22.68 38.29
C ALA A 219 27.28 -21.73 39.51
N VAL A 220 26.11 -21.34 40.04
CA VAL A 220 25.99 -20.43 41.20
C VAL A 220 25.48 -21.07 42.49
N GLU A 221 25.10 -22.35 42.46
CA GLU A 221 24.56 -23.11 43.61
C GLU A 221 25.48 -23.05 44.85
N ASN A 222 26.80 -22.98 44.65
CA ASN A 222 27.79 -22.94 45.73
C ASN A 222 28.09 -21.52 46.27
N PHE A 223 27.38 -20.47 45.80
CA PHE A 223 27.59 -19.08 46.25
C PHE A 223 26.51 -18.58 47.21
N ASP A 224 25.57 -19.44 47.63
CA ASP A 224 24.51 -19.14 48.61
C ASP A 224 23.71 -17.84 48.31
N TRP A 225 23.54 -17.47 47.04
CA TRP A 225 22.74 -16.33 46.60
C TRP A 225 21.24 -16.66 46.50
N ASP A 226 20.38 -15.66 46.67
CA ASP A 226 18.93 -15.80 46.43
C ASP A 226 18.63 -15.67 44.93
N VAL A 227 18.73 -16.78 44.20
CA VAL A 227 18.56 -16.82 42.74
C VAL A 227 17.09 -16.63 42.35
N GLN A 228 16.81 -15.58 41.56
CA GLN A 228 15.48 -15.24 41.08
C GLN A 228 15.44 -15.14 39.54
N THR A 229 14.70 -16.04 38.91
CA THR A 229 14.47 -16.05 37.45
C THR A 229 13.55 -14.89 37.02
N ARG A 230 13.94 -14.19 35.95
CA ARG A 230 13.12 -13.23 35.20
C ARG A 230 13.18 -13.56 33.73
N PHE A 231 12.14 -13.16 33.00
CA PHE A 231 12.01 -13.41 31.56
C PHE A 231 11.97 -12.09 30.80
N GLU A 232 12.66 -12.05 29.65
CA GLU A 232 12.78 -10.89 28.78
C GLU A 232 12.90 -11.35 27.32
N ARG A 233 12.40 -10.57 26.36
CA ARG A 233 12.61 -10.84 24.93
C ARG A 233 13.88 -10.15 24.47
N SER A 234 14.66 -10.80 23.62
CA SER A 234 15.90 -10.25 23.08
C SER A 234 16.15 -10.72 21.65
N ASP A 235 16.70 -9.82 20.83
CA ASP A 235 17.18 -10.13 19.50
C ASP A 235 18.63 -10.65 19.47
N GLU A 236 19.36 -10.55 20.60
CA GLU A 236 20.74 -11.01 20.73
C GLU A 236 20.80 -12.52 21.03
N GLU A 237 19.87 -13.02 21.85
CA GLU A 237 19.78 -14.43 22.23
C GLU A 237 18.39 -14.97 21.87
N PRO A 238 18.19 -15.49 20.64
CA PRO A 238 16.88 -15.91 20.14
C PRO A 238 16.41 -17.24 20.72
N ASP A 239 17.32 -18.04 21.29
CA ASP A 239 17.02 -19.34 21.87
C ASP A 239 16.37 -19.18 23.26
N ALA A 240 15.11 -19.59 23.36
CA ALA A 240 14.28 -19.36 24.55
C ALA A 240 14.66 -20.31 25.70
N GLY A 241 14.89 -19.75 26.89
CA GLY A 241 15.35 -20.47 28.08
C GLY A 241 16.83 -20.26 28.42
N ASP A 242 17.62 -19.72 27.49
CA ASP A 242 19.02 -19.36 27.73
C ASP A 242 19.13 -17.98 28.40
N VAL A 243 20.20 -17.79 29.16
CA VAL A 243 20.41 -16.58 29.98
C VAL A 243 20.95 -15.45 29.10
N ILE A 244 20.17 -14.36 28.96
CA ILE A 244 20.58 -13.13 28.30
C ILE A 244 21.61 -12.39 29.15
N ARG A 245 21.29 -12.20 30.44
CA ARG A 245 22.12 -11.41 31.37
C ARG A 245 21.83 -11.74 32.82
N THR A 246 22.76 -11.35 33.69
CA THR A 246 22.63 -11.42 35.15
C THR A 246 22.49 -10.02 35.73
N SER A 247 21.89 -9.90 36.92
CA SER A 247 21.96 -8.69 37.74
C SER A 247 22.21 -9.09 39.20
N PRO A 248 23.39 -8.80 39.78
CA PRO A 248 24.49 -7.98 39.26
C PRO A 248 25.18 -8.53 38.00
N ALA A 249 25.99 -7.69 37.35
CA ALA A 249 26.64 -8.02 36.08
C ALA A 249 27.87 -8.93 36.27
N PRO A 250 28.33 -9.66 35.25
CA PRO A 250 29.54 -10.47 35.34
C PRO A 250 30.76 -9.65 35.81
N GLY A 251 31.48 -10.16 36.82
CA GLY A 251 32.59 -9.48 37.49
C GLY A 251 32.21 -8.62 38.70
N ASP A 252 30.91 -8.37 38.96
CA ASP A 252 30.47 -7.73 40.20
C ASP A 252 30.66 -8.68 41.41
N GLN A 253 30.81 -8.12 42.61
CA GLN A 253 30.86 -8.91 43.85
C GLN A 253 29.53 -8.87 44.61
N LEU A 254 28.92 -10.04 44.77
CA LEU A 254 27.65 -10.22 45.46
C LEU A 254 27.85 -11.01 46.76
N ALA A 255 27.21 -10.55 47.85
CA ALA A 255 27.28 -11.21 49.15
C ALA A 255 26.29 -12.39 49.23
N GLU A 256 26.62 -13.40 50.03
CA GLU A 256 25.71 -14.52 50.29
C GLU A 256 24.37 -14.02 50.88
N GLY A 257 23.26 -14.63 50.43
CA GLY A 257 21.90 -14.24 50.79
C GLY A 257 21.36 -12.95 50.14
N GLU A 258 22.14 -12.25 49.30
CA GLU A 258 21.62 -11.17 48.46
C GLU A 258 20.92 -11.72 47.19
N PRO A 259 19.96 -10.99 46.60
CA PRO A 259 19.23 -11.43 45.42
C PRO A 259 20.08 -11.39 44.15
N PHE A 260 20.11 -12.51 43.43
CA PHE A 260 20.77 -12.67 42.14
C PHE A 260 19.73 -12.90 41.05
N PHE A 261 19.56 -11.95 40.14
CA PHE A 261 18.57 -12.07 39.07
C PHE A 261 19.18 -12.71 37.82
N LEU A 262 18.62 -13.85 37.43
CA LEU A 262 18.90 -14.52 36.17
C LEU A 262 17.85 -14.05 35.15
N VAL A 263 18.26 -13.39 34.06
CA VAL A 263 17.35 -12.91 33.02
C VAL A 263 17.45 -13.82 31.80
N LEU A 264 16.38 -14.58 31.54
CA LEU A 264 16.28 -15.59 30.50
C LEU A 264 15.53 -15.06 29.28
N SER A 265 15.87 -15.59 28.10
CA SER A 265 15.20 -15.26 26.86
C SER A 265 13.82 -15.92 26.74
N GLU A 266 12.80 -15.14 26.37
CA GLU A 266 11.54 -15.63 25.81
C GLU A 266 11.59 -15.71 24.26
N GLY A 267 12.78 -15.59 23.68
CA GLY A 267 13.04 -15.46 22.25
C GLY A 267 12.93 -14.01 21.74
N PRO A 268 12.84 -13.83 20.41
CA PRO A 268 12.95 -12.52 19.76
C PRO A 268 11.92 -11.48 20.19
N GLU A 269 12.27 -10.21 20.01
CA GLU A 269 11.35 -9.09 20.22
C GLU A 269 10.24 -9.06 19.16
N PHE A 270 9.05 -8.59 19.56
CA PHE A 270 7.97 -8.38 18.61
C PHE A 270 8.23 -7.17 17.71
N ARG A 271 7.84 -7.31 16.45
CA ARG A 271 7.86 -6.29 15.41
C ARG A 271 6.46 -5.75 15.21
N THR A 272 6.32 -4.44 15.28
CA THR A 272 5.05 -3.77 15.01
C THR A 272 4.79 -3.72 13.51
N LEU A 273 3.66 -4.28 13.06
CA LEU A 273 3.27 -4.28 11.66
C LEU A 273 3.05 -2.84 11.14
N PRO A 274 3.74 -2.41 10.07
CA PRO A 274 3.59 -1.07 9.49
C PRO A 274 2.30 -0.96 8.66
N GLN A 275 1.89 0.27 8.35
CA GLN A 275 0.76 0.52 7.45
C GLN A 275 1.23 0.48 5.99
N LEU A 276 0.96 -0.63 5.30
CA LEU A 276 1.45 -0.86 3.93
C LEU A 276 0.47 -0.46 2.81
N ARG A 277 -0.84 -0.33 3.05
CA ARG A 277 -1.81 0.00 1.97
C ARG A 277 -1.48 1.35 1.34
N GLY A 278 -1.38 1.36 0.00
CA GLY A 278 -0.99 2.52 -0.80
C GLY A 278 0.53 2.71 -0.96
N ALA A 279 1.37 1.99 -0.21
CA ALA A 279 2.82 2.04 -0.41
C ALA A 279 3.21 1.33 -1.72
N GLY A 280 4.23 1.86 -2.41
CA GLY A 280 4.83 1.17 -3.56
C GLY A 280 5.49 -0.15 -3.13
N ALA A 281 5.36 -1.21 -3.92
CA ALA A 281 5.82 -2.54 -3.51
C ALA A 281 7.33 -2.67 -3.21
N GLY A 282 8.18 -1.74 -3.69
CA GLY A 282 9.58 -1.65 -3.26
C GLY A 282 9.68 -1.18 -1.81
N ALA A 283 9.19 0.03 -1.53
CA ALA A 283 9.17 0.62 -0.20
C ALA A 283 8.44 -0.24 0.85
N ALA A 284 7.39 -0.96 0.46
CA ALA A 284 6.72 -1.92 1.34
C ALA A 284 7.64 -3.09 1.75
N ARG A 285 8.43 -3.63 0.83
CA ARG A 285 9.41 -4.69 1.13
C ARG A 285 10.57 -4.16 1.99
N GLU A 286 11.10 -2.98 1.67
CA GLU A 286 12.14 -2.33 2.48
C GLU A 286 11.70 -2.11 3.93
N GLN A 287 10.45 -1.67 4.15
CA GLN A 287 9.88 -1.52 5.51
C GLN A 287 9.77 -2.84 6.27
N LEU A 288 9.43 -3.94 5.58
CA LEU A 288 9.35 -5.27 6.16
C LEU A 288 10.74 -5.86 6.45
N GLU A 289 11.69 -5.68 5.52
CA GLU A 289 13.09 -6.13 5.66
C GLU A 289 13.79 -5.48 6.86
N VAL A 290 13.59 -4.17 7.08
CA VAL A 290 14.10 -3.45 8.27
C VAL A 290 13.56 -4.04 9.57
N LEU A 291 12.34 -4.59 9.56
CA LEU A 291 11.73 -5.27 10.71
C LEU A 291 12.14 -6.75 10.81
N ARG A 292 12.96 -7.27 9.89
CA ARG A 292 13.24 -8.70 9.71
C ARG A 292 11.98 -9.53 9.45
N LEU A 293 11.02 -8.98 8.71
CA LEU A 293 9.80 -9.65 8.26
C LEU A 293 9.94 -10.07 6.80
N GLU A 294 9.36 -11.20 6.44
CA GLU A 294 9.44 -11.73 5.08
C GLU A 294 8.27 -11.21 4.25
N ALA A 295 8.53 -10.85 2.99
CA ALA A 295 7.55 -10.18 2.14
C ALA A 295 7.30 -10.97 0.85
N SER A 296 6.20 -11.70 0.80
CA SER A 296 5.75 -12.41 -0.41
C SER A 296 4.75 -11.56 -1.20
N THR A 297 4.24 -12.09 -2.31
CA THR A 297 3.36 -11.34 -3.21
C THR A 297 2.35 -12.28 -3.83
N ALA A 298 1.09 -12.02 -3.53
CA ALA A 298 -0.07 -12.75 -4.03
C ALA A 298 -0.34 -12.43 -5.51
N ASP A 299 -1.53 -12.84 -5.94
CA ASP A 299 -2.18 -12.26 -7.10
C ASP A 299 -2.22 -10.73 -7.08
N ARG A 300 -2.27 -10.15 -8.28
CA ARG A 300 -2.48 -8.73 -8.48
C ARG A 300 -3.91 -8.47 -8.92
N VAL A 301 -4.57 -7.48 -8.33
CA VAL A 301 -5.98 -7.14 -8.56
C VAL A 301 -6.10 -5.77 -9.24
N TYR A 302 -7.20 -5.52 -9.96
CA TYR A 302 -7.50 -4.15 -10.40
C TYR A 302 -8.03 -3.33 -9.21
N ASP A 303 -7.60 -2.08 -9.11
CA ASP A 303 -8.03 -1.12 -8.09
C ASP A 303 -8.11 0.27 -8.74
N GLU A 304 -9.23 0.95 -8.52
CA GLU A 304 -9.58 2.22 -9.17
C GLU A 304 -8.95 3.45 -8.50
N GLU A 305 -8.40 3.29 -7.29
CA GLU A 305 -7.81 4.36 -6.48
C GLU A 305 -6.30 4.18 -6.32
N ILE A 306 -5.83 2.94 -6.21
CA ILE A 306 -4.43 2.60 -5.91
C ILE A 306 -3.63 2.41 -7.21
N PRO A 307 -2.53 3.17 -7.41
CA PRO A 307 -1.74 3.13 -8.64
C PRO A 307 -1.09 1.75 -8.88
N PRO A 308 -0.83 1.36 -10.15
CA PRO A 308 -0.25 0.08 -10.48
C PRO A 308 1.09 -0.14 -9.76
N GLY A 309 1.26 -1.31 -9.14
CA GLY A 309 2.45 -1.69 -8.37
C GLY A 309 2.48 -1.20 -6.92
N ALA A 310 1.46 -0.49 -6.43
CA ALA A 310 1.28 -0.22 -5.01
C ALA A 310 0.44 -1.33 -4.32
N VAL A 311 0.58 -1.45 -3.00
CA VAL A 311 -0.11 -2.46 -2.18
C VAL A 311 -1.58 -2.09 -1.99
N VAL A 312 -2.49 -2.97 -2.40
CA VAL A 312 -3.95 -2.83 -2.19
C VAL A 312 -4.33 -3.32 -0.81
N SER A 313 -3.90 -4.55 -0.49
CA SER A 313 -4.11 -5.20 0.79
C SER A 313 -2.91 -6.09 1.11
N TRP A 314 -2.82 -6.50 2.36
CA TRP A 314 -1.80 -7.42 2.82
C TRP A 314 -2.39 -8.25 3.96
N VAL A 315 -1.87 -9.46 4.15
CA VAL A 315 -2.24 -10.38 5.23
C VAL A 315 -1.00 -11.00 5.83
N VAL A 316 -1.09 -11.42 7.09
CA VAL A 316 -0.05 -12.25 7.72
C VAL A 316 -0.35 -13.71 7.40
N VAL A 317 0.61 -14.42 6.83
CA VAL A 317 0.43 -15.84 6.51
C VAL A 317 0.29 -16.63 7.82
N GLY A 318 -0.86 -17.31 7.97
CA GLY A 318 -1.21 -18.06 9.19
C GLY A 318 -1.99 -17.26 10.26
N ASP A 319 -2.11 -15.93 10.16
CA ASP A 319 -2.92 -15.11 11.07
C ASP A 319 -3.55 -13.89 10.36
N GLU A 320 -4.53 -14.14 9.50
CA GLU A 320 -5.27 -13.12 8.74
C GLU A 320 -6.03 -12.09 9.61
N ALA A 321 -6.11 -12.27 10.94
CA ALA A 321 -6.74 -11.32 11.83
C ALA A 321 -5.86 -10.09 12.10
N LYS A 322 -4.54 -10.21 11.95
CA LYS A 322 -3.55 -9.17 12.25
C LYS A 322 -3.70 -7.92 11.37
N ARG A 323 -3.49 -6.75 11.97
CA ARG A 323 -3.58 -5.43 11.33
C ARG A 323 -2.36 -4.57 11.64
N ALA A 324 -2.24 -3.41 10.97
CA ALA A 324 -1.19 -2.45 11.27
C ALA A 324 -1.24 -2.03 12.75
N GLY A 325 -0.08 -2.02 13.40
CA GLY A 325 0.05 -1.79 14.85
C GLY A 325 0.13 -3.08 15.69
N ASP A 326 -0.27 -4.25 15.17
CA ASP A 326 -0.11 -5.51 15.91
C ASP A 326 1.35 -5.98 15.94
N GLY A 327 1.70 -6.73 17.00
CA GLY A 327 2.99 -7.40 17.12
C GLY A 327 3.03 -8.77 16.43
N VAL A 328 4.09 -9.02 15.68
CA VAL A 328 4.48 -10.32 15.08
C VAL A 328 5.95 -10.62 15.35
N LEU A 329 6.37 -11.88 15.24
CA LEU A 329 7.79 -12.25 15.40
C LEU A 329 8.59 -11.95 14.13
N PRO A 330 9.92 -11.72 14.20
CA PRO A 330 10.77 -11.72 13.02
C PRO A 330 10.67 -13.08 12.28
N GLY A 331 10.86 -13.06 10.96
CA GLY A 331 10.61 -14.22 10.08
C GLY A 331 9.14 -14.45 9.74
N THR A 332 8.20 -13.67 10.30
CA THR A 332 6.78 -13.76 9.89
C THR A 332 6.61 -13.31 8.44
N GLU A 333 5.94 -14.13 7.63
CA GLU A 333 5.64 -13.84 6.23
C GLU A 333 4.39 -12.96 6.08
N ILE A 334 4.55 -11.87 5.33
CA ILE A 334 3.51 -10.91 4.98
C ILE A 334 3.24 -11.01 3.48
N GLU A 335 2.06 -11.49 3.13
CA GLU A 335 1.64 -11.62 1.74
C GLU A 335 1.05 -10.28 1.25
N LEU A 336 1.61 -9.73 0.16
CA LEU A 336 1.18 -8.46 -0.42
C LEU A 336 0.34 -8.65 -1.68
N THR A 337 -0.90 -8.15 -1.67
CA THR A 337 -1.76 -8.01 -2.86
C THR A 337 -1.49 -6.68 -3.54
N LEU A 338 -1.04 -6.69 -4.80
CA LEU A 338 -0.64 -5.48 -5.52
C LEU A 338 -1.67 -5.02 -6.54
N SER A 339 -1.78 -3.71 -6.74
CA SER A 339 -2.64 -3.11 -7.77
C SER A 339 -2.08 -3.35 -9.17
N ARG A 340 -2.97 -3.69 -10.11
CA ARG A 340 -2.77 -3.62 -11.57
C ARG A 340 -3.14 -2.24 -12.13
N GLY A 341 -3.62 -1.32 -11.29
CA GLY A 341 -4.30 -0.09 -11.67
C GLY A 341 -5.78 -0.32 -11.99
N PRO A 342 -6.47 0.71 -12.53
CA PRO A 342 -7.85 0.64 -12.96
C PRO A 342 -8.12 -0.47 -14.01
N GLU A 343 -9.29 -1.12 -13.97
CA GLU A 343 -9.63 -2.26 -14.84
C GLU A 343 -9.83 -1.84 -16.32
N PRO A 344 -9.11 -2.41 -17.32
CA PRO A 344 -9.26 -1.99 -18.72
C PRO A 344 -10.71 -1.93 -19.22
N ARG A 345 -11.00 -0.91 -20.04
CA ARG A 345 -12.34 -0.65 -20.59
C ARG A 345 -12.39 -1.00 -22.06
N SER A 346 -13.40 -1.75 -22.46
CA SER A 346 -13.69 -2.00 -23.87
C SER A 346 -14.32 -0.78 -24.51
N VAL A 347 -13.69 -0.24 -25.57
CA VAL A 347 -14.22 0.90 -26.32
C VAL A 347 -15.51 0.47 -27.07
N PRO A 348 -16.66 1.15 -26.89
CA PRO A 348 -17.91 0.83 -27.58
C PRO A 348 -17.85 1.17 -29.09
N ASP A 349 -18.80 0.67 -29.88
CA ASP A 349 -19.00 1.15 -31.25
C ASP A 349 -19.84 2.44 -31.24
N LEU A 350 -19.19 3.54 -31.58
CA LEU A 350 -19.75 4.89 -31.62
C LEU A 350 -20.19 5.29 -33.02
N ARG A 351 -19.99 4.44 -34.04
CA ARG A 351 -20.41 4.72 -35.41
C ARG A 351 -21.89 4.99 -35.48
N THR A 352 -22.31 5.92 -36.35
CA THR A 352 -23.71 6.36 -36.52
C THR A 352 -24.36 7.04 -35.30
N LEU A 353 -23.67 7.15 -34.15
CA LEU A 353 -24.16 7.95 -33.03
C LEU A 353 -23.88 9.44 -33.25
N SER A 354 -24.69 10.30 -32.62
CA SER A 354 -24.36 11.72 -32.45
C SER A 354 -23.23 11.90 -31.42
N LEU A 355 -22.53 13.04 -31.49
CA LEU A 355 -21.50 13.38 -30.49
C LEU A 355 -22.02 13.32 -29.05
N ALA A 356 -23.23 13.81 -28.79
CA ALA A 356 -23.80 13.82 -27.44
C ALA A 356 -24.04 12.41 -26.88
N GLN A 357 -24.58 11.50 -27.69
CA GLN A 357 -24.79 10.09 -27.32
C GLN A 357 -23.46 9.38 -27.09
N ALA A 358 -22.47 9.62 -27.96
CA ALA A 358 -21.15 9.03 -27.83
C ALA A 358 -20.39 9.54 -26.60
N THR A 359 -20.50 10.83 -26.27
CA THR A 359 -19.94 11.38 -25.03
C THR A 359 -20.55 10.69 -23.81
N GLY A 360 -21.88 10.55 -23.74
CA GLY A 360 -22.54 9.86 -22.62
C GLY A 360 -22.07 8.41 -22.44
N GLN A 361 -21.98 7.62 -23.52
CA GLN A 361 -21.48 6.24 -23.45
C GLN A 361 -20.01 6.14 -23.03
N LEU A 362 -19.18 7.13 -23.38
CA LEU A 362 -17.77 7.15 -22.96
C LEU A 362 -17.62 7.61 -21.51
N ASP A 363 -18.39 8.62 -21.07
CA ASP A 363 -18.38 9.13 -19.70
C ASP A 363 -18.79 8.04 -18.68
N GLU A 364 -19.78 7.20 -19.00
CA GLU A 364 -20.19 6.04 -18.20
C GLU A 364 -19.04 5.03 -17.98
N LEU A 365 -18.15 4.89 -18.97
CA LEU A 365 -16.96 4.04 -18.90
C LEU A 365 -15.74 4.79 -18.32
N GLY A 366 -15.89 6.08 -17.99
CA GLY A 366 -14.79 6.95 -17.57
C GLY A 366 -13.76 7.20 -18.67
N LEU A 367 -14.14 7.08 -19.93
CA LEU A 367 -13.34 7.41 -21.12
C LEU A 367 -13.64 8.84 -21.58
N ARG A 368 -12.78 9.40 -22.45
CA ARG A 368 -12.93 10.78 -22.93
C ARG A 368 -13.15 10.81 -24.44
N LEU A 369 -14.09 11.63 -24.91
CA LEU A 369 -14.27 11.90 -26.34
C LEU A 369 -13.34 13.03 -26.80
N ASP A 370 -12.72 12.86 -27.97
CA ASP A 370 -12.04 13.92 -28.72
C ASP A 370 -12.60 13.99 -30.15
N GLN A 371 -12.70 15.18 -30.73
CA GLN A 371 -13.22 15.37 -32.09
C GLN A 371 -12.10 15.81 -33.04
N ALA A 372 -11.62 14.86 -33.85
CA ALA A 372 -10.77 15.17 -34.98
C ALA A 372 -11.57 15.76 -36.15
N GLU A 373 -10.85 16.35 -37.12
CA GLU A 373 -11.44 17.02 -38.27
C GLU A 373 -12.50 16.16 -38.99
N SER A 374 -13.72 16.69 -39.04
CA SER A 374 -14.88 16.10 -39.70
C SER A 374 -14.66 15.92 -41.20
N GLN A 375 -15.16 14.83 -41.77
CA GLN A 375 -14.95 14.42 -43.17
C GLN A 375 -16.29 14.30 -43.90
N PHE A 376 -16.29 14.56 -45.21
CA PHE A 376 -17.47 14.27 -46.02
C PHE A 376 -17.71 12.76 -46.15
N SER A 377 -18.98 12.36 -46.23
CA SER A 377 -19.41 10.98 -46.41
C SER A 377 -20.73 10.92 -47.16
N ASN A 378 -20.79 10.05 -48.18
CA ASN A 378 -21.99 9.78 -48.95
C ASN A 378 -22.84 8.66 -48.34
N ILE A 379 -22.40 8.07 -47.22
CA ILE A 379 -23.01 6.88 -46.58
C ILE A 379 -23.52 7.19 -45.16
N ILE A 380 -22.82 8.06 -44.43
CA ILE A 380 -23.17 8.42 -43.05
C ILE A 380 -23.75 9.82 -43.06
N GLU A 381 -24.96 9.97 -42.51
CA GLU A 381 -25.66 11.25 -42.40
C GLU A 381 -24.81 12.31 -41.68
N LYS A 382 -25.08 13.57 -42.00
CA LYS A 382 -24.38 14.72 -41.41
C LYS A 382 -24.51 14.70 -39.87
N ASP A 383 -23.47 15.16 -39.18
CA ASP A 383 -23.41 15.31 -37.72
C ASP A 383 -23.39 13.98 -36.92
N LEU A 384 -23.36 12.83 -37.61
CA LEU A 384 -23.10 11.50 -37.01
C LEU A 384 -21.64 11.07 -37.12
N ILE A 385 -21.19 10.20 -36.20
CA ILE A 385 -19.81 9.68 -36.17
C ILE A 385 -19.56 8.73 -37.33
N LEU A 386 -18.59 9.11 -38.18
CA LEU A 386 -18.15 8.38 -39.37
C LEU A 386 -17.09 7.33 -39.03
N ARG A 387 -16.14 7.66 -38.13
CA ARG A 387 -14.99 6.83 -37.73
C ARG A 387 -14.59 7.14 -36.29
N GLN A 388 -14.00 6.15 -35.62
CA GLN A 388 -13.39 6.27 -34.29
C GLN A 388 -11.99 5.64 -34.24
N ARG A 389 -11.18 6.10 -33.29
CA ARG A 389 -9.92 5.51 -32.84
C ARG A 389 -9.80 5.68 -31.33
N PRO A 390 -9.51 4.62 -30.53
CA PRO A 390 -9.36 3.21 -30.91
C PRO A 390 -10.62 2.57 -31.53
N ARG A 391 -10.47 1.36 -32.07
CA ARG A 391 -11.60 0.61 -32.66
C ARG A 391 -12.55 0.10 -31.56
N ALA A 392 -13.80 -0.19 -31.91
CA ALA A 392 -14.71 -0.88 -31.01
C ALA A 392 -14.12 -2.23 -30.57
N GLY A 393 -14.35 -2.62 -29.31
CA GLY A 393 -13.77 -3.81 -28.68
C GLY A 393 -12.25 -3.73 -28.45
N ALA A 394 -11.65 -2.54 -28.48
CA ALA A 394 -10.27 -2.34 -28.02
C ALA A 394 -10.28 -2.04 -26.52
N GLU A 395 -9.43 -2.75 -25.77
CA GLU A 395 -9.22 -2.47 -24.34
C GLU A 395 -8.30 -1.25 -24.17
N VAL A 396 -8.74 -0.30 -23.33
CA VAL A 396 -8.01 0.94 -23.02
C VAL A 396 -8.03 1.25 -21.53
N GLU A 397 -7.07 2.04 -21.07
CA GLU A 397 -7.02 2.52 -19.68
C GLU A 397 -8.16 3.50 -19.36
N ARG A 398 -8.47 3.68 -18.06
CA ARG A 398 -9.40 4.71 -17.61
C ARG A 398 -8.95 6.10 -18.07
N GLY A 399 -9.89 6.92 -18.51
CA GLY A 399 -9.60 8.29 -18.98
C GLY A 399 -8.88 8.36 -20.32
N ALA A 400 -8.66 7.23 -21.00
CA ALA A 400 -8.14 7.19 -22.36
C ALA A 400 -9.06 7.95 -23.33
N VAL A 401 -8.46 8.52 -24.36
CA VAL A 401 -9.15 9.37 -25.33
C VAL A 401 -9.56 8.54 -26.54
N VAL A 402 -10.86 8.58 -26.86
CA VAL A 402 -11.44 8.04 -28.09
C VAL A 402 -11.68 9.19 -29.05
N THR A 403 -10.79 9.33 -30.02
CA THR A 403 -10.90 10.33 -31.09
C THR A 403 -11.90 9.87 -32.14
N VAL A 404 -12.94 10.68 -32.37
CA VAL A 404 -13.97 10.46 -33.39
C VAL A 404 -13.82 11.46 -34.53
N ARG A 405 -14.29 11.08 -35.73
CA ARG A 405 -14.50 11.99 -36.87
C ARG A 405 -15.97 11.97 -37.23
N VAL A 406 -16.56 13.15 -37.33
CA VAL A 406 -17.97 13.34 -37.66
C VAL A 406 -18.16 13.51 -39.16
N SER A 407 -19.30 13.08 -39.69
CA SER A 407 -19.69 13.28 -41.07
C SER A 407 -20.11 14.73 -41.34
N LYS A 408 -19.55 15.33 -42.39
CA LYS A 408 -20.04 16.59 -42.98
C LYS A 408 -21.25 16.39 -43.91
N GLY A 409 -21.74 15.16 -44.05
CA GLY A 409 -22.65 14.75 -45.13
C GLY A 409 -21.92 14.62 -46.48
N PRO A 410 -22.64 14.49 -47.60
CA PRO A 410 -22.04 14.47 -48.94
C PRO A 410 -21.31 15.79 -49.27
N ASP A 411 -20.21 15.70 -50.02
CA ASP A 411 -19.48 16.88 -50.53
C ASP A 411 -20.21 17.42 -51.75
N PHE A 412 -21.11 18.39 -51.57
CA PHE A 412 -21.85 19.01 -52.67
C PHE A 412 -21.01 20.10 -53.38
N VAL A 413 -21.02 20.07 -54.71
CA VAL A 413 -20.39 21.07 -55.59
C VAL A 413 -21.44 21.71 -56.49
N VAL A 414 -21.26 23.00 -56.81
CA VAL A 414 -22.18 23.76 -57.66
C VAL A 414 -21.87 23.53 -59.13
N PHE A 415 -22.89 23.23 -59.92
CA PHE A 415 -22.77 23.01 -61.36
C PHE A 415 -22.35 24.32 -62.06
N PRO A 416 -21.22 24.35 -62.80
CA PRO A 416 -20.68 25.57 -63.37
C PRO A 416 -21.47 26.06 -64.58
N GLU A 417 -21.39 27.36 -64.84
CA GLU A 417 -21.81 27.94 -66.12
C GLU A 417 -20.94 27.38 -67.26
N LEU A 418 -21.60 26.73 -68.23
CA LEU A 418 -20.95 26.14 -69.42
C LEU A 418 -21.36 26.83 -70.74
N ASP A 419 -22.37 27.71 -70.71
CA ASP A 419 -22.92 28.35 -71.89
C ASP A 419 -21.88 29.24 -72.62
N GLY A 420 -21.90 29.15 -73.95
CA GLY A 420 -20.93 29.84 -74.82
C GLY A 420 -19.49 29.32 -74.75
N LEU A 421 -19.19 28.30 -73.94
CA LEU A 421 -17.86 27.70 -73.88
C LEU A 421 -17.66 26.64 -74.99
N ASN A 422 -16.48 26.59 -75.58
CA ASN A 422 -16.10 25.46 -76.44
C ASN A 422 -15.78 24.20 -75.61
N PHE A 423 -15.79 23.03 -76.25
CA PHE A 423 -15.54 21.72 -75.60
C PHE A 423 -14.38 21.72 -74.59
N ARG A 424 -13.22 22.28 -74.96
CA ARG A 424 -12.03 22.33 -74.08
C ARG A 424 -12.24 23.26 -72.88
N GLN A 425 -12.95 24.38 -73.06
CA GLN A 425 -13.28 25.30 -71.97
C GLN A 425 -14.33 24.69 -71.03
N ALA A 426 -15.37 24.07 -71.58
CA ALA A 426 -16.44 23.44 -70.82
C ALA A 426 -15.93 22.29 -69.93
N VAL A 427 -15.15 21.36 -70.50
CA VAL A 427 -14.51 20.27 -69.74
C VAL A 427 -13.62 20.82 -68.62
N ARG A 428 -12.82 21.87 -68.90
CA ARG A 428 -11.99 22.52 -67.87
C ARG A 428 -12.80 23.25 -66.80
N ALA A 429 -13.99 23.77 -67.10
CA ALA A 429 -14.87 24.37 -66.10
C ALA A 429 -15.49 23.28 -65.21
N LEU A 430 -16.02 22.23 -65.83
CA LEU A 430 -16.58 21.04 -65.18
C LEU A 430 -15.58 20.38 -64.20
N GLU A 431 -14.37 20.06 -64.67
CA GLU A 431 -13.32 19.42 -63.87
C GLU A 431 -12.84 20.32 -62.71
N ARG A 432 -12.73 21.65 -62.93
CA ARG A 432 -12.36 22.60 -61.86
C ARG A 432 -13.43 22.71 -60.78
N SER A 433 -14.70 22.55 -61.13
CA SER A 433 -15.80 22.49 -60.16
C SER A 433 -15.89 21.14 -59.42
N GLY A 434 -15.04 20.16 -59.75
CA GLY A 434 -14.99 18.86 -59.06
C GLY A 434 -15.95 17.81 -59.61
N TYR A 435 -16.49 18.03 -60.82
CA TYR A 435 -17.26 17.03 -61.56
C TYR A 435 -16.34 16.16 -62.42
N VAL A 436 -16.81 14.99 -62.82
CA VAL A 436 -16.11 14.09 -63.76
C VAL A 436 -16.78 14.16 -65.11
N ARG A 437 -16.01 14.38 -66.18
CA ARG A 437 -16.52 14.30 -67.56
C ARG A 437 -17.00 12.88 -67.86
N GLY A 438 -18.25 12.76 -68.27
CA GLY A 438 -18.86 11.55 -68.81
C GLY A 438 -18.71 11.46 -70.34
N ASP A 439 -19.77 10.98 -70.98
CA ASP A 439 -19.84 10.86 -72.42
C ASP A 439 -20.04 12.21 -73.11
N VAL A 440 -19.70 12.28 -74.39
CA VAL A 440 -19.88 13.48 -75.21
C VAL A 440 -20.85 13.15 -76.32
N LEU A 441 -21.99 13.81 -76.32
CA LEU A 441 -23.07 13.62 -77.27
C LEU A 441 -22.99 14.71 -78.34
N GLY A 442 -22.95 14.32 -79.61
CA GLY A 442 -22.83 15.25 -80.74
C GLY A 442 -21.38 15.62 -81.10
N SER A 443 -21.15 16.86 -81.54
CA SER A 443 -19.89 17.28 -82.18
C SER A 443 -18.98 18.10 -81.26
N THR A 444 -17.77 17.62 -80.98
CA THR A 444 -16.76 18.38 -80.20
C THR A 444 -16.26 19.67 -80.86
N GLN A 445 -16.63 19.93 -82.12
CA GLN A 445 -16.37 21.18 -82.83
C GLN A 445 -17.51 22.21 -82.68
N GLY A 446 -18.62 21.79 -82.08
CA GLY A 446 -19.84 22.57 -81.88
C GLY A 446 -19.80 23.54 -80.72
N LEU A 447 -20.93 24.24 -80.53
CA LEU A 447 -21.24 24.98 -79.31
C LEU A 447 -21.87 24.05 -78.28
N PHE A 448 -21.67 24.35 -77.00
CA PHE A 448 -22.35 23.66 -75.90
C PHE A 448 -23.86 23.86 -76.02
N GLU A 449 -24.62 22.76 -75.96
CA GLU A 449 -26.09 22.75 -76.01
C GLU A 449 -26.70 22.44 -74.63
N GLY A 450 -26.01 21.65 -73.80
CA GLY A 450 -26.49 21.31 -72.47
C GLY A 450 -25.67 20.19 -71.81
N ALA A 451 -25.95 19.95 -70.55
CA ALA A 451 -25.34 18.89 -69.74
C ALA A 451 -26.39 17.92 -69.21
N ARG A 452 -26.00 16.67 -69.00
CA ARG A 452 -26.87 15.64 -68.42
C ARG A 452 -26.17 14.84 -67.33
N ILE A 453 -26.92 14.49 -66.27
CA ILE A 453 -26.52 13.54 -65.24
C ILE A 453 -27.55 12.40 -65.27
N ASN A 454 -27.11 11.16 -65.45
CA ASN A 454 -27.98 9.98 -65.56
C ASN A 454 -29.12 10.15 -66.60
N GLY A 455 -28.86 10.86 -67.70
CA GLY A 455 -29.83 11.15 -68.76
C GLY A 455 -30.80 12.32 -68.50
N VAL A 456 -30.80 12.91 -67.30
CA VAL A 456 -31.59 14.10 -66.95
C VAL A 456 -30.78 15.37 -67.24
N SER A 457 -31.40 16.39 -67.84
CA SER A 457 -30.76 17.70 -68.05
C SER A 457 -30.42 18.40 -66.73
N VAL A 458 -29.35 19.19 -66.73
CA VAL A 458 -28.79 19.86 -65.55
C VAL A 458 -28.62 21.35 -65.83
N ASP A 459 -29.08 22.18 -64.90
CA ASP A 459 -29.03 23.64 -65.02
C ASP A 459 -27.88 24.26 -64.19
N THR A 460 -27.39 25.44 -64.61
CA THR A 460 -26.36 26.18 -63.87
C THR A 460 -26.83 26.51 -62.44
N GLY A 461 -25.97 26.26 -61.45
CA GLY A 461 -26.26 26.56 -60.04
C GLY A 461 -26.87 25.39 -59.25
N GLU A 462 -27.31 24.32 -59.91
CA GLU A 462 -27.70 23.08 -59.24
C GLU A 462 -26.53 22.44 -58.48
N GLN A 463 -26.82 21.60 -57.48
CA GLN A 463 -25.80 21.01 -56.61
C GLN A 463 -25.84 19.49 -56.66
N PHE A 464 -24.68 18.89 -56.92
CA PHE A 464 -24.49 17.44 -56.96
C PHE A 464 -23.25 17.05 -56.16
N VAL A 465 -23.13 15.77 -55.81
CA VAL A 465 -21.97 15.25 -55.07
C VAL A 465 -20.70 15.38 -55.91
N ARG A 466 -19.57 15.76 -55.29
CA ARG A 466 -18.26 15.82 -55.94
C ARG A 466 -17.92 14.48 -56.57
N GLY A 467 -17.41 14.51 -57.80
CA GLY A 467 -17.13 13.33 -58.60
C GLY A 467 -18.33 12.81 -59.40
N THR A 468 -19.51 13.43 -59.31
CA THR A 468 -20.65 13.11 -60.19
C THR A 468 -20.24 13.20 -61.65
N ARG A 469 -20.61 12.17 -62.43
CA ARG A 469 -20.36 12.10 -63.87
C ARG A 469 -21.38 12.94 -64.62
N VAL A 470 -20.90 13.81 -65.52
CA VAL A 470 -21.73 14.68 -66.35
C VAL A 470 -21.43 14.46 -67.82
N ASP A 471 -22.45 14.05 -68.57
CA ASP A 471 -22.40 13.91 -70.01
C ASP A 471 -22.64 15.29 -70.65
N LEU A 472 -21.86 15.64 -71.68
CA LEU A 472 -21.93 16.96 -72.31
C LEU A 472 -22.48 16.86 -73.74
N VAL A 473 -23.40 17.74 -74.10
CA VAL A 473 -24.06 17.81 -75.40
C VAL A 473 -23.54 18.99 -76.21
N PHE A 474 -23.16 18.76 -77.47
CA PHE A 474 -22.67 19.78 -78.39
C PHE A 474 -23.25 19.61 -79.80
N LEU A 475 -23.63 20.73 -80.44
CA LEU A 475 -24.23 20.78 -81.79
C LEU A 475 -23.18 21.01 -82.90
#